data_AF-A0A5D4NQM3-F1
#
_entry.id   AF-A0A5D4NQM3-F1
#
_cell.length_a   1.000
_cell.length_b   1.000
_cell.length_c   1.000
_cell.angle_alpha   90.00
_cell.angle_beta   90.00
_cell.angle_gamma   90.00
#
_symmetry.space_group_name_H-M   'P 1'
#
loop_
_entity.id
_entity.type
_entity.pdbx_description
1 polymer ?
#
loop_
_entity_poly.entity_id
_entity_poly.type
_entity_poly.pdbx_seq_one_letter_code
_entity_poly.pdbx_strand_id
1 'polypeptide(L)'
;MKFKKGRTASLNKWSAILLSSLVFGLMHFSVASSAFEMTLGIFASMLIINGIGGIIFGALFVYLGLEFAIIAHFTADITLHVIGPFIAEVIT
;
A
#
# COMPACT_ATOMS: atom_id res chain seq x y z
N MET A 1 -24.11 23.05 -9.83
CA MET A 1 -23.38 22.21 -10.81
C MET A 1 -23.85 20.77 -10.64
N LYS A 2 -24.60 20.20 -11.60
CA LYS A 2 -25.11 18.82 -11.50
C LYS A 2 -24.00 17.85 -11.91
N PHE A 3 -23.34 17.22 -10.96
CA PHE A 3 -22.43 16.11 -11.26
C PHE A 3 -23.25 14.96 -11.86
N LYS A 4 -23.11 14.71 -13.16
CA LYS A 4 -23.60 13.47 -13.77
C LYS A 4 -22.89 12.32 -13.06
N LYS A 5 -23.63 11.51 -12.32
CA LYS A 5 -23.15 10.26 -11.73
C LYS A 5 -22.78 9.33 -12.87
N GLY A 6 -21.52 9.39 -13.29
CA GLY A 6 -20.94 8.52 -14.30
C GLY A 6 -21.21 7.09 -13.86
N ARG A 7 -21.87 6.32 -14.72
CA ARG A 7 -22.18 4.92 -14.50
C ARG A 7 -20.85 4.14 -14.56
N THR A 8 -20.07 4.16 -13.49
CA THR A 8 -18.78 3.46 -13.43
C THR A 8 -19.06 1.97 -13.29
N ALA A 9 -19.01 1.26 -14.41
CA ALA A 9 -18.92 -0.19 -14.43
C ALA A 9 -17.77 -0.65 -13.52
N SER A 10 -17.95 -1.77 -12.82
CA SER A 10 -17.00 -2.35 -11.86
C SER A 10 -15.56 -2.48 -12.38
N LEU A 11 -15.37 -2.58 -13.69
CA LEU A 11 -14.07 -2.55 -14.39
C LEU A 11 -13.22 -1.30 -14.08
N ASN A 12 -13.81 -0.16 -13.71
CA ASN A 12 -13.07 1.07 -13.41
C ASN A 12 -12.40 1.09 -12.03
N LYS A 13 -13.00 0.44 -11.02
CA LYS A 13 -12.53 0.57 -9.63
C LYS A 13 -11.28 -0.27 -9.37
N TRP A 14 -11.34 -1.56 -9.71
CA TRP A 14 -10.21 -2.46 -9.49
C TRP A 14 -9.01 -2.11 -10.38
N SER A 15 -9.23 -1.65 -11.61
CA SER A 15 -8.14 -1.16 -12.46
C SER A 15 -7.44 0.06 -11.84
N ALA A 16 -8.20 1.00 -11.25
CA ALA A 16 -7.63 2.13 -10.53
C ALA A 16 -6.88 1.69 -9.27
N ILE A 17 -7.42 0.72 -8.52
CA ILE A 17 -6.73 0.14 -7.35
C ILE A 17 -5.41 -0.51 -7.79
N LEU A 18 -5.42 -1.37 -8.79
CA LEU A 18 -4.21 -2.07 -9.26
C LEU A 18 -3.15 -1.10 -9.78
N LEU A 19 -3.54 -0.12 -10.60
CA LEU A 19 -2.62 0.88 -11.13
C LEU A 19 -2.02 1.75 -10.02
N SER A 20 -2.86 2.25 -9.10
CA SER A 20 -2.38 3.05 -7.96
C SER A 20 -1.50 2.22 -7.02
N SER A 21 -1.79 0.94 -6.83
CA SER A 21 -0.98 0.01 -6.01
C SER A 21 0.39 -0.24 -6.63
N LEU A 22 0.48 -0.35 -7.96
CA LEU A 22 1.75 -0.47 -8.66
C LEU A 22 2.60 0.79 -8.49
N VAL A 23 2.00 1.98 -8.68
CA VAL A 23 2.68 3.26 -8.45
C VAL A 23 3.10 3.39 -6.98
N PHE A 24 2.24 3.00 -6.05
CA PHE A 24 2.56 2.98 -4.61
C PHE A 24 3.77 2.10 -4.31
N GLY A 25 3.81 0.87 -4.85
CA GLY A 25 4.98 0.01 -4.74
C GLY A 25 6.25 0.68 -5.29
N LEU A 26 6.19 1.26 -6.50
CA LEU A 26 7.32 1.95 -7.10
C LEU A 26 7.83 3.13 -6.26
N MET A 27 6.96 3.85 -5.56
CA MET A 27 7.36 4.95 -4.67
C MET A 27 8.20 4.49 -3.47
N HIS A 28 8.15 3.20 -3.11
CA HIS A 28 8.98 2.62 -2.04
C HIS A 28 10.38 2.20 -2.50
N PHE A 29 10.73 2.43 -3.77
CA PHE A 29 12.04 2.08 -4.31
C PHE A 29 13.19 2.77 -3.56
N SER A 30 13.08 4.07 -3.26
CA SER A 30 14.19 4.80 -2.62
C SER A 30 14.54 4.22 -1.26
N VAL A 31 13.53 3.92 -0.44
CA VAL A 31 13.67 3.30 0.87
C VAL A 31 14.33 1.92 0.74
N ALA A 32 13.84 1.08 -0.17
CA ALA A 32 14.43 -0.23 -0.42
C ALA A 32 15.90 -0.13 -0.87
N SER A 33 16.22 0.77 -1.80
CA SER A 33 17.58 0.99 -2.29
C SER A 33 18.53 1.59 -1.26
N SER A 34 18.00 2.24 -0.22
CA SER A 34 18.81 2.78 0.88
C SER A 34 19.23 1.70 1.89
N ALA A 35 18.47 0.61 1.98
CA ALA A 35 18.68 -0.45 2.96
C ALA A 35 19.28 -1.73 2.35
N PHE A 36 19.07 -1.97 1.05
CA PHE A 36 19.48 -3.20 0.38
C PHE A 36 20.09 -2.92 -1.00
N GLU A 37 20.96 -3.81 -1.46
CA GLU A 37 21.37 -3.84 -2.86
C GLU A 37 20.19 -4.30 -3.74
N MET A 38 19.85 -3.52 -4.77
CA MET A 38 18.68 -3.77 -5.63
C MET A 38 18.92 -4.88 -6.66
N THR A 39 18.95 -6.11 -6.19
CA THR A 39 18.82 -7.29 -7.03
C THR A 39 17.39 -7.40 -7.59
N LEU A 40 17.21 -8.17 -8.67
CA LEU A 40 15.89 -8.42 -9.24
C LEU A 40 14.91 -9.03 -8.21
N GLY A 41 15.42 -9.90 -7.32
CA GLY A 41 14.61 -10.53 -6.28
C GLY A 41 14.12 -9.53 -5.23
N ILE A 42 14.96 -8.60 -4.78
CA ILE A 42 14.57 -7.57 -3.83
C ILE A 42 13.62 -6.57 -4.48
N PHE A 43 13.88 -6.16 -5.72
CA PHE A 43 12.99 -5.28 -6.47
C PHE A 43 11.59 -5.89 -6.63
N ALA A 44 11.51 -7.17 -7.01
CA ALA A 44 10.23 -7.89 -7.12
C ALA A 44 9.53 -8.02 -5.77
N SER A 45 10.27 -8.36 -4.71
CA SER A 45 9.71 -8.51 -3.36
C SER A 45 9.19 -7.18 -2.81
N MET A 46 9.92 -6.09 -3.03
CA MET A 46 9.53 -4.72 -2.68
C MET A 46 8.22 -4.36 -3.39
N LEU A 47 8.12 -4.61 -4.71
CA LEU A 47 6.89 -4.34 -5.46
C LEU A 47 5.71 -5.18 -4.96
N ILE A 48 5.92 -6.46 -4.66
CA ILE A 48 4.86 -7.36 -4.20
C ILE A 48 4.35 -6.94 -2.82
N ILE A 49 5.23 -6.77 -1.83
CA ILE A 49 4.83 -6.46 -0.44
C ILE A 49 4.13 -5.10 -0.37
N ASN A 50 4.71 -4.06 -0.99
CA ASN A 50 4.11 -2.73 -0.99
C ASN A 50 2.85 -2.69 -1.87
N GLY A 51 2.83 -3.43 -2.99
CA GLY A 51 1.65 -3.57 -3.85
C GLY A 51 0.46 -4.20 -3.12
N ILE A 52 0.68 -5.22 -2.29
CA ILE A 52 -0.37 -5.81 -1.44
C ILE A 52 -0.95 -4.74 -0.50
N GLY A 53 -0.10 -3.95 0.17
CA GLY A 53 -0.54 -2.82 0.99
C GLY A 53 -1.39 -1.84 0.19
N GLY A 54 -0.91 -1.42 -0.99
CA GLY A 54 -1.64 -0.54 -1.90
C GLY A 54 -3.02 -1.09 -2.30
N ILE A 55 -3.13 -2.40 -2.58
CA ILE A 55 -4.40 -3.03 -2.97
C ILE A 55 -5.39 -2.97 -1.81
N ILE A 56 -4.93 -3.28 -0.59
CA ILE A 56 -5.76 -3.26 0.62
C ILE A 56 -6.22 -1.83 0.90
N PHE A 57 -5.31 -0.86 0.95
CA PHE A 57 -5.66 0.54 1.21
C PHE A 57 -6.56 1.14 0.12
N GLY A 58 -6.30 0.81 -1.14
CA GLY A 58 -7.14 1.21 -2.26
C GLY A 58 -8.55 0.61 -2.18
N ALA A 59 -8.68 -0.66 -1.77
CA ALA A 59 -9.99 -1.27 -1.52
C ALA A 59 -10.71 -0.59 -0.33
N LEU A 60 -10.03 -0.35 0.79
CA LEU A 60 -10.60 0.39 1.92
C LEU A 60 -11.08 1.78 1.52
N PHE A 61 -10.29 2.52 0.74
CA PHE A 61 -10.67 3.82 0.20
C PHE A 61 -11.94 3.73 -0.66
N VAL A 62 -11.99 2.77 -1.60
CA VAL A 62 -13.09 2.65 -2.56
C VAL A 62 -14.39 2.14 -1.93
N TYR A 63 -14.30 1.29 -0.90
CA TYR A 63 -15.47 0.60 -0.33
C TYR A 63 -15.90 1.12 1.04
N LEU A 64 -14.97 1.67 1.84
CA LEU A 64 -15.24 2.15 3.20
C LEU A 64 -14.99 3.66 3.39
N GLY A 65 -14.17 4.28 2.55
CA GLY A 65 -13.88 5.71 2.60
C GLY A 65 -12.42 6.03 2.98
N LEU A 66 -12.08 7.31 2.94
CA LEU A 66 -10.71 7.80 3.12
C LEU A 66 -10.21 7.59 4.55
N GLU A 67 -11.08 7.79 5.53
CA GLU A 67 -10.79 7.66 6.95
C GLU A 67 -10.31 6.25 7.29
N PHE A 68 -10.99 5.22 6.75
CA PHE A 68 -10.58 3.82 6.93
C PHE A 68 -9.23 3.51 6.28
N ALA A 69 -8.97 4.07 5.09
CA ALA A 69 -7.68 3.90 4.44
C ALA A 69 -6.54 4.56 5.23
N ILE A 70 -6.76 5.77 5.75
CA ILE A 70 -5.79 6.48 6.59
C ILE A 70 -5.51 5.72 7.89
N ILE A 71 -6.56 5.28 8.60
CA ILE A 71 -6.42 4.52 9.84
C ILE A 71 -5.66 3.22 9.58
N ALA A 72 -5.99 2.48 8.52
CA ALA A 72 -5.32 1.23 8.19
C ALA A 72 -3.84 1.43 7.83
N HIS A 73 -3.54 2.45 7.02
CA HIS A 73 -2.16 2.78 6.65
C HIS A 73 -1.34 3.16 7.90
N PHE A 74 -1.85 4.06 8.72
CA PHE A 74 -1.17 4.48 9.95
C PHE A 74 -0.99 3.31 10.95
N THR A 75 -1.98 2.41 11.03
CA THR A 75 -1.90 1.22 11.87
C THR A 75 -0.82 0.26 11.35
N ALA A 76 -0.69 0.11 10.03
CA ALA A 76 0.36 -0.70 9.43
C ALA A 76 1.75 -0.12 9.75
N ASP A 77 1.92 1.21 9.65
CA ASP A 77 3.19 1.88 10.00
C ASP A 77 3.58 1.65 11.46
N ILE A 78 2.65 1.81 12.40
CA ILE A 78 2.90 1.50 13.82
C ILE A 78 3.30 0.04 14.00
N THR A 79 2.60 -0.87 13.33
CA THR A 79 2.86 -2.31 13.46
C THR A 79 4.25 -2.66 12.96
N LEU A 80 4.65 -2.13 11.80
CA LEU A 80 5.93 -2.47 11.15
C LEU A 80 7.13 -1.72 11.74
N HIS A 81 6.96 -0.48 12.19
CA HIS A 81 8.07 0.37 12.62
C HIS A 81 8.19 0.55 14.13
N VAL A 82 7.15 0.21 14.90
CA VAL A 82 7.18 0.32 16.37
C VAL A 82 7.03 -1.05 17.01
N ILE A 83 5.92 -1.75 16.72
CA ILE A 83 5.62 -3.02 17.39
C ILE A 83 6.58 -4.11 16.95
N GLY A 84 6.82 -4.27 15.64
CA GLY A 84 7.74 -5.28 15.10
C GLY A 84 9.13 -5.21 15.71
N PRO A 85 9.82 -4.05 15.64
CA PRO A 85 11.14 -3.88 16.26
C PRO A 85 11.12 -4.10 17.78
N PHE A 86 10.11 -3.60 18.49
CA PHE A 86 9.98 -3.80 19.93
C PHE A 86 9.86 -5.29 20.30
N ILE A 87 9.04 -6.05 19.57
CA ILE A 87 8.91 -7.49 19.81
C ILE A 87 10.22 -8.21 19.50
N ALA A 88 10.90 -7.84 18.40
CA ALA A 88 12.20 -8.43 18.06
C ALA A 88 13.23 -8.21 19.18
N GLU A 89 13.31 -7.00 19.74
CA GLU A 89 14.21 -6.68 20.86
C GLU A 89 13.87 -7.47 22.14
N VAL A 90 12.60 -7.72 22.42
CA VAL A 90 12.18 -8.45 23.62
C VAL A 90 12.51 -9.95 23.54
N ILE A 91 12.58 -10.53 22.34
CA ILE A 91 12.76 -11.98 22.13
C ILE A 91 14.18 -12.40 21.75
N THR A 92 15.08 -11.46 21.46
CA THR A 92 16.51 -11.71 21.14
C THR A 92 17.40 -11.29 22.28
#